data_AF-A0A7Y1Y5M2-F1
#
_entry.id   AF-A0A7Y1Y5M2-F1
#
_cell.length_a   1.000
_cell.length_b   1.000
_cell.length_c   1.000
_cell.angle_alpha   90.00
_cell.angle_beta   90.00
_cell.angle_gamma   90.00
#
_symmetry.space_group_name_H-M   'P 1'
#
loop_
_entity.id
_entity.type
_entity.pdbx_description
1 polymer ?
#
loop_
_entity_poly.entity_id
_entity_poly.type
_entity_poly.pdbx_seq_one_letter_code
_entity_poly.pdbx_strand_id
1 'polypeptide(L)'
;MTKMIWSAGLALVVASCASKTSDPMRVLKTKTEAPQPTAAMAARAGESLDTLGQGYWVFQRKCLECHESRVPENPSLAAWHPTMIGMSWNAGLSDEEEAALIAYMKAAAQ
;
A
#
# COMPACT_ATOMS: atom_id res chain seq x y z
N MET A 1 45.86 -63.04 10.54
CA MET A 1 45.76 -62.35 9.24
C MET A 1 44.29 -62.35 8.80
N THR A 2 43.52 -61.29 9.04
CA THR A 2 42.31 -60.95 8.26
C THR A 2 42.04 -59.45 8.43
N LYS A 3 41.58 -58.83 7.35
CA LYS A 3 41.63 -57.41 6.98
C LYS A 3 40.66 -56.49 7.75
N MET A 4 41.04 -55.21 7.77
CA MET A 4 40.18 -54.02 7.83
C MET A 4 38.89 -54.20 7.05
N ILE A 5 37.77 -53.62 7.51
CA ILE A 5 36.93 -52.68 6.72
C ILE A 5 36.25 -51.72 7.71
N TRP A 6 36.56 -50.42 7.59
CA TRP A 6 35.77 -49.32 8.15
C TRP A 6 34.53 -49.12 7.28
N SER A 7 33.33 -49.17 7.86
CA SER A 7 32.10 -48.78 7.16
C SER A 7 31.54 -47.52 7.80
N ALA A 8 31.81 -46.38 7.16
CA ALA A 8 31.12 -45.12 7.38
C ALA A 8 29.68 -45.25 6.87
N GLY A 9 28.73 -45.41 7.79
CA GLY A 9 27.29 -45.37 7.50
C GLY A 9 26.78 -43.94 7.55
N LEU A 10 26.93 -43.22 6.45
CA LEU A 10 26.29 -41.92 6.23
C LEU A 10 24.80 -42.15 5.94
N ALA A 11 23.96 -42.14 6.98
CA ALA A 11 22.51 -42.17 6.82
C ALA A 11 22.04 -40.81 6.28
N LEU A 12 21.79 -40.77 4.98
CA LEU A 12 21.24 -39.62 4.26
C LEU A 12 19.80 -39.36 4.77
N VAL A 13 19.62 -38.30 5.57
CA VAL A 13 18.30 -37.77 5.91
C VAL A 13 17.76 -37.04 4.68
N VAL A 14 16.97 -37.71 3.85
CA VAL A 14 16.15 -37.02 2.84
C VAL A 14 14.86 -36.60 3.52
N ALA A 15 14.88 -35.43 4.13
CA ALA A 15 13.68 -34.70 4.50
C ALA A 15 12.91 -34.38 3.21
N SER A 16 11.92 -35.21 2.89
CA SER A 16 10.99 -34.98 1.78
C SER A 16 10.01 -33.89 2.20
N CYS A 17 10.47 -32.64 2.15
CA CYS A 17 9.57 -31.50 2.05
C CYS A 17 8.98 -31.56 0.65
N ALA A 18 7.82 -32.21 0.51
CA ALA A 18 7.00 -32.05 -0.67
C ALA A 18 6.65 -30.57 -0.79
N SER A 19 7.41 -29.85 -1.60
CA SER A 19 7.04 -28.52 -2.08
C SER A 19 5.78 -28.70 -2.88
N LYS A 20 4.64 -28.52 -2.20
CA LYS A 20 3.37 -28.20 -2.83
C LYS A 20 3.71 -27.05 -3.76
N THR A 21 3.69 -27.28 -5.06
CA THR A 21 3.81 -26.23 -6.06
C THR A 21 2.68 -25.27 -5.76
N SER A 22 3.01 -24.22 -5.01
CA SER A 22 2.28 -22.98 -5.07
C SER A 22 2.34 -22.61 -6.54
N ASP A 23 1.25 -22.95 -7.23
CA ASP A 23 0.74 -22.21 -8.37
C ASP A 23 1.35 -20.80 -8.30
N PRO A 24 2.15 -20.35 -9.28
CA PRO A 24 2.68 -19.01 -9.23
C PRO A 24 1.45 -18.13 -9.17
N MET A 25 1.13 -17.70 -7.96
CA MET A 25 0.09 -16.76 -7.64
C MET A 25 0.31 -15.70 -8.69
N ARG A 26 -0.61 -15.65 -9.66
CA ARG A 26 -0.81 -14.51 -10.53
C ARG A 26 -0.61 -13.34 -9.60
N VAL A 27 0.53 -12.67 -9.72
CA VAL A 27 0.88 -11.51 -8.91
C VAL A 27 -0.19 -10.52 -9.30
N LEU A 28 -1.31 -10.54 -8.56
CA LEU A 28 -2.27 -9.48 -8.56
C LEU A 28 -1.41 -8.28 -8.26
N LYS A 29 -1.32 -7.37 -9.23
CA LYS A 29 -0.64 -6.08 -9.09
C LYS A 29 -0.86 -5.63 -7.65
N THR A 30 0.21 -5.54 -6.88
CA THR A 30 0.16 -5.10 -5.50
C THR A 30 -0.69 -3.84 -5.49
N LYS A 31 -1.87 -3.92 -4.87
CA LYS A 31 -2.77 -2.79 -4.65
C LYS A 31 -1.89 -1.70 -4.07
N THR A 32 -1.58 -0.65 -4.83
CA THR A 32 -0.65 0.38 -4.36
C THR A 32 -1.28 1.00 -3.14
N GLU A 33 -0.72 0.69 -1.97
CA GLU A 33 -1.17 1.24 -0.71
C GLU A 33 -0.91 2.75 -0.74
N ALA A 34 -1.86 3.53 -0.24
CA ALA A 34 -1.76 4.96 -0.31
C ALA A 34 -0.54 5.44 0.50
N PRO A 35 0.26 6.40 -0.02
CA PRO A 35 1.48 6.84 0.65
C PRO A 35 1.20 7.41 2.05
N GLN A 36 1.83 6.87 3.09
CA GLN A 36 1.69 7.43 4.44
C GLN A 36 2.33 8.81 4.54
N PRO A 37 1.68 9.82 5.17
CA PRO A 37 2.25 11.14 5.37
C PRO A 37 3.62 11.11 6.07
N THR A 38 4.59 11.84 5.52
CA THR A 38 5.91 12.03 6.15
C THR A 38 6.27 13.50 6.22
N ALA A 39 7.26 13.85 7.06
CA ALA A 39 7.77 15.22 7.14
C ALA A 39 8.28 15.74 5.78
N ALA A 40 8.84 14.88 4.94
CA ALA A 40 9.26 15.25 3.58
C ALA A 40 8.06 15.53 2.68
N MET A 41 6.94 14.80 2.84
CA MET A 41 5.68 15.09 2.13
C MET A 41 5.10 16.45 2.52
N ALA A 42 5.07 16.73 3.82
CA ALA A 42 4.63 18.00 4.37
C ALA A 42 5.47 19.16 3.83
N ALA A 43 6.80 19.04 3.88
CA ALA A 43 7.72 20.07 3.42
C ALA A 43 7.57 20.38 1.92
N ARG A 44 7.46 19.36 1.05
CA ARG A 44 7.28 19.59 -0.40
C ARG A 44 5.93 20.23 -0.73
N ALA A 45 4.89 19.89 0.02
CA ALA A 45 3.52 20.34 -0.24
C ALA A 45 3.24 21.72 0.35
N GLY A 46 4.08 22.22 1.26
CA GLY A 46 3.81 23.44 2.01
C GLY A 46 2.69 23.28 3.04
N GLU A 47 2.45 22.05 3.50
CA GLU A 47 1.37 21.69 4.41
C GLU A 47 1.93 21.19 5.75
N SER A 48 1.11 21.22 6.81
CA SER A 48 1.52 20.64 8.09
C SER A 48 1.42 19.11 8.06
N LEU A 49 2.29 18.41 8.80
CA LEU A 49 2.21 16.95 8.93
C LEU A 49 0.88 16.51 9.57
N ASP A 50 0.32 17.32 10.47
CA ASP A 50 -0.98 17.05 11.09
C ASP A 50 -2.11 17.10 10.06
N THR A 51 -2.16 18.14 9.22
CA THR A 51 -3.13 18.27 8.12
C THR A 51 -3.05 17.08 7.16
N LEU A 52 -1.84 16.69 6.76
CA LEU A 52 -1.66 15.51 5.89
C LEU A 52 -2.06 14.21 6.60
N GLY A 53 -1.78 14.10 7.90
CA GLY A 53 -2.20 12.99 8.75
C GLY A 53 -3.72 12.84 8.79
N GLN A 54 -4.44 13.92 9.04
CA GLN A 54 -5.90 13.95 9.02
C GLN A 54 -6.45 13.54 7.66
N GLY A 55 -5.90 14.09 6.57
CA GLY A 55 -6.31 13.73 5.22
C GLY A 55 -6.09 12.26 4.87
N TYR A 56 -4.97 11.68 5.31
CA TYR A 56 -4.69 10.26 5.18
C TYR A 56 -5.69 9.40 5.97
N TRP A 57 -6.02 9.78 7.20
CA TRP A 57 -7.03 9.08 8.00
C TRP A 57 -8.41 9.11 7.34
N VAL A 58 -8.80 10.27 6.81
CA VAL A 58 -10.04 10.42 6.02
C VAL A 58 -10.00 9.52 4.79
N PHE A 59 -8.90 9.53 4.02
CA PHE A 59 -8.73 8.68 2.85
C PHE A 59 -8.95 7.20 3.19
N GLN A 60 -8.27 6.70 4.23
CA GLN A 60 -8.33 5.30 4.64
C GLN A 60 -9.72 4.90 5.12
N ARG A 61 -10.41 5.78 5.86
CA ARG A 61 -11.71 5.48 6.46
C ARG A 61 -12.87 5.66 5.49
N LYS A 62 -12.83 6.67 4.60
CA LYS A 62 -13.96 7.10 3.76
C LYS A 62 -13.81 6.70 2.29
N CYS A 63 -12.63 6.92 1.70
CA CYS A 63 -12.42 6.69 0.27
C CYS A 63 -12.28 5.21 -0.10
N LEU A 64 -12.05 4.35 0.89
CA LEU A 64 -11.90 2.91 0.70
C LEU A 64 -13.18 2.10 1.00
N GLU A 65 -14.27 2.76 1.43
CA GLU A 65 -15.53 2.08 1.79
C GLU A 65 -16.23 1.51 0.55
N CYS A 66 -16.10 2.18 -0.59
CA CYS A 66 -16.83 1.84 -1.82
C CYS A 66 -15.95 1.15 -2.88
N HIS A 67 -14.64 1.38 -2.87
CA HIS A 67 -13.71 0.80 -3.85
C HIS A 67 -12.28 0.77 -3.32
N GLU A 68 -11.39 0.13 -4.07
CA GLU A 68 -9.95 0.11 -3.80
C GLU A 68 -9.28 1.50 -3.86
N SER A 69 -8.07 1.60 -3.31
CA SER A 69 -7.28 2.84 -3.29
C SER A 69 -7.09 3.41 -4.69
N ARG A 70 -7.40 4.69 -4.85
CA ARG A 70 -7.17 5.46 -6.07
C ARG A 70 -6.45 6.75 -5.69
N VAL A 71 -5.13 6.68 -5.61
CA VAL A 71 -4.28 7.87 -5.55
C VAL A 71 -3.74 8.10 -6.96
N PRO A 72 -4.02 9.25 -7.60
CA PRO A 72 -3.47 9.52 -8.92
C PRO A 72 -1.95 9.64 -8.87
N GLU A 73 -1.26 9.10 -9.87
CA GLU A 73 0.19 9.31 -10.04
C GLU A 73 0.53 10.74 -10.48
N ASN A 74 -0.46 11.53 -10.90
CA ASN A 74 -0.29 12.94 -11.25
C ASN A 74 -1.52 13.77 -10.82
N PRO A 75 -1.39 14.69 -9.84
CA PRO A 75 -2.48 15.52 -9.34
C PRO A 75 -2.81 16.68 -10.27
N SER A 76 -1.96 16.95 -11.29
CA SER A 76 -2.19 18.01 -12.29
C SER A 76 -3.37 17.71 -13.21
N LEU A 77 -4.00 16.54 -13.08
CA LEU A 77 -5.24 16.25 -13.77
C LEU A 77 -6.32 17.19 -13.21
N ALA A 78 -6.58 18.28 -13.93
CA ALA A 78 -7.78 19.12 -13.77
C ALA A 78 -9.09 18.29 -13.76
N ALA A 79 -9.04 17.03 -14.20
CA ALA A 79 -10.11 16.03 -14.12
C ALA A 79 -10.34 15.43 -12.71
N TRP A 80 -9.35 15.45 -11.82
CA TRP A 80 -9.45 14.76 -10.52
C TRP A 80 -10.22 15.57 -9.47
N HIS A 81 -10.08 16.90 -9.46
CA HIS A 81 -10.79 17.76 -8.50
C HIS A 81 -12.32 17.68 -8.65
N PRO A 82 -12.91 17.77 -9.87
CA PRO A 82 -14.35 17.53 -10.06
C PRO A 82 -14.78 16.11 -9.69
N THR A 83 -13.93 15.11 -9.94
CA THR A 83 -14.22 13.71 -9.61
C THR A 83 -14.24 13.47 -8.11
N MET A 84 -13.29 14.05 -7.36
CA MET A 84 -13.25 14.01 -5.90
C MET A 84 -14.49 14.65 -5.29
N ILE A 85 -14.91 15.81 -5.78
CA ILE A 85 -16.11 16.50 -5.26
C ILE A 85 -17.36 15.63 -5.43
N GLY A 86 -17.49 14.93 -6.57
CA GLY A 86 -18.59 13.98 -6.79
C GLY A 86 -18.55 12.79 -5.83
N MET A 87 -17.36 12.34 -5.43
CA MET A 87 -17.18 11.25 -4.47
C MET A 87 -17.32 11.72 -3.01
N SER A 88 -16.84 12.92 -2.68
CA SER A 88 -16.77 13.43 -1.32
C SER A 88 -18.16 13.67 -0.73
N TRP A 89 -19.08 14.20 -1.54
CA TRP A 89 -20.48 14.35 -1.13
C TRP A 89 -21.11 13.00 -0.79
N ASN A 90 -20.93 11.97 -1.62
CA ASN A 90 -21.47 10.64 -1.36
C ASN A 90 -20.80 9.92 -0.16
N ALA A 91 -19.56 10.28 0.17
CA ALA A 91 -18.84 9.74 1.33
C ALA A 91 -19.15 10.49 2.65
N GLY A 92 -19.94 11.56 2.58
CA GLY A 92 -20.41 12.32 3.75
C GLY A 92 -19.26 12.93 4.55
N LEU A 93 -18.30 13.57 3.86
CA LEU A 93 -17.23 14.32 4.50
C LEU A 93 -17.75 15.69 4.98
N SER A 94 -17.21 16.18 6.10
CA SER A 94 -17.32 17.62 6.44
C SER A 94 -16.40 18.46 5.55
N ASP A 95 -16.60 19.78 5.54
CA ASP A 95 -15.75 20.72 4.79
C ASP A 95 -14.27 20.62 5.23
N GLU A 96 -14.01 20.42 6.52
CA GLU A 96 -12.66 20.25 7.07
C GLU A 96 -12.03 18.92 6.65
N GLU A 97 -12.80 17.83 6.67
CA GLU A 97 -12.35 16.52 6.20
C GLU A 97 -12.02 16.56 4.70
N GLU A 98 -12.86 17.22 3.90
CA GLU A 98 -12.63 17.40 2.47
C GLU A 98 -11.36 18.22 2.21
N ALA A 99 -11.17 19.34 2.92
CA ALA A 99 -9.98 20.17 2.78
C ALA A 99 -8.70 19.40 3.12
N ALA A 100 -8.69 18.66 4.24
CA ALA A 100 -7.55 17.83 4.64
C ALA A 100 -7.28 16.70 3.65
N LEU A 101 -8.33 16.04 3.14
CA LEU A 101 -8.21 15.00 2.12
C LEU A 101 -7.61 15.56 0.82
N ILE A 102 -8.05 16.72 0.35
CA ILE A 102 -7.51 17.37 -0.85
C ILE A 102 -6.03 17.71 -0.67
N ALA A 103 -5.64 18.25 0.49
CA ALA A 103 -4.24 18.55 0.81
C ALA A 103 -3.37 17.29 0.77
N TYR A 104 -3.84 16.21 1.42
CA TYR A 104 -3.19 14.90 1.39
C TYR A 104 -3.05 14.34 -0.03
N MET A 105 -4.13 14.32 -0.81
CA MET A 105 -4.14 13.75 -2.16
C MET A 105 -3.20 14.49 -3.11
N LYS A 106 -3.12 15.83 -3.00
CA LYS A 106 -2.15 16.63 -3.73
C LYS A 106 -0.71 16.32 -3.32
N ALA A 107 -0.47 16.14 -2.02
CA ALA A 107 0.86 15.81 -1.51
C ALA A 107 1.31 14.40 -1.92
N ALA A 108 0.41 13.41 -1.82
CA ALA A 108 0.66 12.00 -2.11
C ALA A 108 0.92 11.70 -3.59
N ALA A 109 0.46 12.57 -4.49
CA ALA A 109 0.60 12.43 -5.93
C ALA A 109 1.85 13.14 -6.52
N GLN A 110 2.65 13.81 -5.68
CA GLN A 110 3.94 14.44 -6.04
C GLN A 110 5.11 13.54 -5.64
#